data_AF-A0A167XPN4-F1
#
_entry.id   AF-A0A167XPN4-F1
#
_cell.length_a   1.000
_cell.length_b   1.000
_cell.length_c   1.000
_cell.angle_alpha   90.00
_cell.angle_beta   90.00
_cell.angle_gamma   90.00
#
_symmetry.space_group_name_H-M   'P 1'
#
loop_
_entity.id
_entity.type
_entity.pdbx_description
1 polymer ?
#
loop_
_entity_poly.entity_id
_entity_poly.type
_entity_poly.pdbx_seq_one_letter_code
_entity_poly.pdbx_strand_id
1 'polypeptide(L)'
;MPLFYAYISNEVAAEGTWSLLGVFASRTVADEWWRAVSTSVHARFIKRMAPQLYTYDAIQCNLSGFFDMPQFKPIADKFQGRMFFTQLNDKSELGTTIIPPQEITDHVSGGWYYIRSVSNVTLCWHYDAAENKIRALDGEPTRFRIDTGNSVQKGAIMVGEDEITLHLSAQRRVYLEQSGELEVWTGLPDKFRFSEFENGNFAISEDATVVFVDDADTTLRLRSWQLVPAPSPTQRKMAPESSTRDKAPQDDDTTGHFKSENLDSAGSACIGFEKNSYFFIQEKGTVNFLTPTHWANTEGIQLGLNCHAGHNKSQMFFIDSYGALHHAASGLAIDIIDDVLVLRQRRPVSSDSNPWSHPLPEFSFINSQIRIKFLSNPALPSCADKLYPNNSWITKQFLLATHNEKDFHRHPISDFSEWIPTHIAGDIPYDTSAHHSVDWRVLVEERTRHFGGKRTSWEIVAVS
;
A
#
# COMPACT_ATOMS: atom_id res chain seq x y z
N MET A 1 -22.31 -2.30 3.92
CA MET A 1 -20.93 -1.85 3.67
C MET A 1 -20.24 -1.62 5.01
N PRO A 2 -18.93 -1.90 5.13
CA PRO A 2 -18.19 -1.63 6.35
C PRO A 2 -18.11 -0.12 6.62
N LEU A 3 -17.99 0.24 7.90
CA LEU A 3 -17.67 1.60 8.32
C LEU A 3 -16.33 2.03 7.71
N PHE A 4 -16.23 3.31 7.38
CA PHE A 4 -15.00 3.91 6.90
C PHE A 4 -14.51 4.95 7.89
N TYR A 5 -13.21 4.92 8.18
CA TYR A 5 -12.59 5.78 9.18
C TYR A 5 -11.49 6.59 8.51
N ALA A 6 -11.43 7.88 8.83
CA ALA A 6 -10.38 8.77 8.38
C ALA A 6 -9.83 9.62 9.53
N TYR A 7 -8.51 9.78 9.53
CA TYR A 7 -7.81 10.69 10.42
C TYR A 7 -7.88 12.11 9.86
N ILE A 8 -8.13 13.09 10.73
CA ILE A 8 -8.23 14.49 10.37
C ILE A 8 -7.32 15.28 11.32
N SER A 9 -6.15 15.64 10.83
CA SER A 9 -5.11 16.33 11.61
C SER A 9 -5.20 17.84 11.45
N ASN A 10 -4.96 18.60 12.51
CA ASN A 10 -4.81 20.04 12.37
C ASN A 10 -3.45 20.39 11.70
N GLU A 11 -3.46 21.24 10.67
CA GLU A 11 -2.27 21.70 9.93
C GLU A 11 -1.43 22.70 10.76
N VAL A 12 -2.08 23.48 11.61
CA VAL A 12 -1.41 24.48 12.46
C VAL A 12 -1.01 23.81 13.77
N ALA A 13 0.12 23.09 13.75
CA ALA A 13 0.68 22.36 14.89
C ALA A 13 1.21 23.28 16.01
N ALA A 14 0.33 24.06 16.63
CA ALA A 14 0.58 24.58 17.96
C ALA A 14 0.28 23.45 18.97
N GLU A 15 1.16 23.28 19.97
CA GLU A 15 1.03 22.30 21.03
C GLU A 15 -0.41 22.27 21.60
N GLY A 16 -1.03 21.09 21.59
CA GLY A 16 -2.36 20.87 22.17
C GLY A 16 -3.56 21.04 21.24
N THR A 17 -3.37 20.99 19.91
CA THR A 17 -4.49 21.10 18.98
C THR A 17 -5.05 19.75 18.55
N TRP A 18 -6.38 19.66 18.61
CA TRP A 18 -7.22 18.48 18.51
C TRP A 18 -7.16 17.78 17.14
N SER A 19 -6.76 16.51 17.13
CA SER A 19 -7.01 15.60 16.01
C SER A 19 -8.44 15.07 16.07
N LEU A 20 -9.07 14.88 14.92
CA LEU A 20 -10.40 14.30 14.81
C LEU A 20 -10.33 12.95 14.10
N LEU A 21 -11.19 12.04 14.55
CA LEU A 21 -11.55 10.84 13.82
C LEU A 21 -12.88 11.07 13.11
N GLY A 22 -12.87 11.04 11.78
CA GLY A 22 -14.06 10.96 10.96
C GLY A 22 -14.55 9.52 10.86
N VAL A 23 -15.78 9.28 11.29
CA VAL A 23 -16.46 7.98 11.18
C VAL A 23 -17.58 8.12 10.16
N PHE A 24 -17.49 7.38 9.06
CA PHE A 24 -18.43 7.42 7.94
C PHE A 24 -19.13 6.07 7.79
N ALA A 25 -20.41 6.09 7.40
CA ALA A 25 -21.21 4.88 7.19
C ALA A 25 -20.67 4.00 6.05
N SER A 26 -19.93 4.60 5.10
CA SER A 26 -19.15 3.89 4.09
C SER A 26 -18.08 4.81 3.51
N ARG A 27 -17.16 4.24 2.74
CA ARG A 27 -16.19 5.01 1.95
C ARG A 27 -16.88 5.97 0.98
N THR A 28 -17.94 5.53 0.31
CA THR A 28 -18.74 6.35 -0.62
C THR A 28 -19.24 7.62 0.07
N VAL A 29 -19.69 7.53 1.33
CA VAL A 29 -20.13 8.70 2.12
C VAL A 29 -18.96 9.65 2.38
N ALA A 30 -17.76 9.15 2.65
CA ALA A 30 -16.58 9.99 2.84
C ALA A 30 -16.15 10.70 1.55
N ASP A 31 -16.24 10.02 0.41
CA ASP A 31 -15.97 10.60 -0.91
C ASP A 31 -16.99 11.69 -1.27
N GLU A 32 -18.29 11.45 -1.01
CA GLU A 32 -19.37 12.45 -1.14
C GLU A 32 -19.16 13.66 -0.23
N TRP A 33 -18.82 13.43 1.05
CA TRP A 33 -18.55 14.49 2.02
C TRP A 33 -17.37 15.34 1.56
N TRP A 34 -16.27 14.70 1.16
CA TRP A 34 -15.12 15.40 0.63
C TRP A 34 -15.46 16.19 -0.63
N ARG A 35 -16.23 15.61 -1.56
CA ARG A 35 -16.67 16.34 -2.76
C ARG A 35 -17.44 17.60 -2.37
N ALA A 36 -18.41 17.49 -1.47
CA ALA A 36 -19.20 18.64 -1.03
C ALA A 36 -18.35 19.72 -0.34
N VAL A 37 -17.39 19.32 0.51
CA VAL A 37 -16.44 20.23 1.16
C VAL A 37 -15.51 20.91 0.15
N SER A 38 -14.89 20.13 -0.75
CA SER A 38 -13.92 20.61 -1.75
C SER A 38 -14.51 21.57 -2.79
N THR A 39 -15.82 21.51 -3.01
CA THR A 39 -16.55 22.45 -3.88
C THR A 39 -17.15 23.65 -3.13
N SER A 40 -16.95 23.73 -1.82
CA SER A 40 -17.50 24.80 -0.98
C SER A 40 -16.44 25.86 -0.63
N VAL A 41 -16.86 26.92 0.04
CA VAL A 41 -15.96 27.94 0.60
C VAL A 41 -14.97 27.39 1.66
N HIS A 42 -15.21 26.17 2.15
CA HIS A 42 -14.38 25.52 3.17
C HIS A 42 -13.19 24.75 2.59
N ALA A 43 -13.12 24.58 1.26
CA ALA A 43 -12.04 23.86 0.58
C ALA A 43 -10.64 24.46 0.83
N ARG A 44 -10.57 25.75 1.16
CA ARG A 44 -9.31 26.43 1.52
C ARG A 44 -8.79 26.06 2.92
N PHE A 45 -9.63 25.49 3.77
CA PHE A 45 -9.31 25.16 5.16
C PHE A 45 -9.22 23.67 5.44
N ILE A 46 -9.61 22.83 4.48
CA ILE A 46 -9.65 21.37 4.64
C ILE A 46 -9.04 20.77 3.38
N LYS A 47 -8.03 19.92 3.54
CA LYS A 47 -7.35 19.23 2.45
C LYS A 47 -7.45 17.73 2.64
N ARG A 48 -7.66 16.99 1.57
CA ARG A 48 -7.53 15.53 1.54
C ARG A 48 -6.12 15.19 1.10
N MET A 49 -5.38 14.50 1.96
CA MET A 49 -4.01 14.06 1.69
C MET A 49 -3.98 12.63 1.16
N ALA A 50 -4.90 11.79 1.63
CA ALA A 50 -5.14 10.41 1.20
C ALA A 50 -6.61 10.05 1.52
N PRO A 51 -7.15 8.91 1.05
CA PRO A 51 -8.52 8.54 1.37
C PRO A 51 -8.85 8.53 2.87
N GLN A 52 -7.91 8.08 3.70
CA GLN A 52 -8.06 8.03 5.16
C GLN A 52 -7.36 9.17 5.91
N LEU A 53 -6.83 10.18 5.21
CA LEU A 53 -6.08 11.27 5.85
C LEU A 53 -6.48 12.62 5.29
N TYR A 54 -6.96 13.49 6.17
CA TYR A 54 -7.29 14.87 5.89
C TYR A 54 -6.49 15.78 6.81
N THR A 55 -6.22 16.99 6.35
CA THR A 55 -5.73 18.09 7.19
C THR A 55 -6.78 19.19 7.24
N TYR A 56 -6.80 19.96 8.32
CA TYR A 56 -7.63 21.15 8.41
C TYR A 56 -6.97 22.26 9.23
N ASP A 57 -7.39 23.51 9.03
CA ASP A 57 -7.00 24.64 9.85
C ASP A 57 -8.01 24.81 11.00
N ALA A 58 -7.66 24.37 12.20
CA ALA A 58 -8.56 24.43 13.35
C ALA A 58 -8.85 25.86 13.86
N ILE A 59 -7.99 26.84 13.54
CA ILE A 59 -8.18 28.23 13.92
C ILE A 59 -9.26 28.86 13.05
N GLN A 60 -9.24 28.56 11.75
CA GLN A 60 -10.16 29.14 10.78
C GLN A 60 -11.42 28.30 10.56
N CYS A 61 -11.37 27.00 10.88
CA CYS A 61 -12.41 26.03 10.54
C CYS A 61 -12.54 24.98 11.65
N ASN A 62 -13.43 25.22 12.61
CA ASN A 62 -13.66 24.24 13.68
C ASN A 62 -14.57 23.09 13.22
N LEU A 63 -13.96 22.01 12.74
CA LEU A 63 -14.67 20.80 12.30
C LEU A 63 -15.36 20.02 13.41
N SER A 64 -15.02 20.22 14.69
CA SER A 64 -15.68 19.49 15.78
C SER A 64 -17.16 19.88 15.92
N GLY A 65 -17.52 21.09 15.49
CA GLY A 65 -18.91 21.57 15.43
C GLY A 65 -19.53 21.47 14.04
N PHE A 66 -19.07 20.56 13.17
CA PHE A 66 -19.54 20.46 11.79
C PHE A 66 -21.07 20.38 11.65
N PHE A 67 -21.75 19.68 12.56
CA PHE A 67 -23.21 19.54 12.53
C PHE A 67 -23.97 20.67 13.23
N ASP A 68 -23.31 21.44 14.09
CA ASP A 68 -23.96 22.44 14.94
C ASP A 68 -23.74 23.89 14.43
N MET A 69 -22.64 24.12 13.71
CA MET A 69 -22.28 25.46 13.26
C MET A 69 -23.05 25.88 11.99
N PRO A 70 -23.69 27.07 11.97
CA PRO A 70 -24.47 27.53 10.82
C PRO A 70 -23.72 27.55 9.49
N GLN A 71 -22.41 27.81 9.50
CA GLN A 71 -21.58 27.86 8.30
C GLN A 71 -21.42 26.53 7.55
N PHE A 72 -21.62 25.39 8.23
CA PHE A 72 -21.57 24.07 7.61
C PHE A 72 -22.94 23.54 7.23
N LYS A 73 -24.02 24.16 7.72
CA LYS A 73 -25.39 23.67 7.53
C LYS A 73 -25.75 23.26 6.08
N PRO A 74 -25.39 24.02 5.03
CA PRO A 74 -25.67 23.62 3.65
C PRO A 74 -25.04 22.28 3.21
N ILE A 75 -23.97 21.86 3.89
CA ILE A 75 -23.28 20.59 3.67
C ILE A 75 -23.74 19.57 4.72
N ALA A 76 -23.70 19.93 6.00
CA ALA A 76 -23.93 19.04 7.14
C ALA A 76 -25.30 18.36 7.10
N ASP A 77 -26.36 19.06 6.70
CA ASP A 77 -27.71 18.51 6.61
C ASP A 77 -27.77 17.26 5.68
N LYS A 78 -26.90 17.19 4.66
CA LYS A 78 -26.84 16.04 3.73
C LYS A 78 -26.16 14.79 4.32
N PHE A 79 -25.41 14.97 5.40
CA PHE A 79 -24.56 13.94 6.00
C PHE A 79 -24.99 13.56 7.42
N GLN A 80 -26.04 14.18 7.95
CA GLN A 80 -26.57 13.88 9.28
C GLN A 80 -26.98 12.40 9.35
N GLY A 81 -26.49 11.69 10.37
CA GLY A 81 -26.71 10.26 10.56
C GLY A 81 -25.91 9.34 9.61
N ARG A 82 -25.17 9.89 8.65
CA ARG A 82 -24.29 9.12 7.73
C ARG A 82 -22.82 9.21 8.12
N MET A 83 -22.45 10.19 8.93
CA MET A 83 -21.11 10.33 9.50
C MET A 83 -21.15 11.13 10.81
N PHE A 84 -20.05 11.07 11.57
CA PHE A 84 -19.79 11.98 12.67
C PHE A 84 -18.28 12.18 12.86
N PHE A 85 -17.92 13.24 13.58
CA PHE A 85 -16.54 13.46 14.05
C PHE A 85 -16.47 13.17 15.55
N THR A 86 -15.37 12.56 15.98
CA THR A 86 -15.03 12.44 17.40
C THR A 86 -13.62 12.93 17.64
N GLN A 87 -13.37 13.56 18.77
CA GLN A 87 -12.05 14.04 19.13
C GLN A 87 -11.17 12.86 19.55
N LEU A 88 -9.94 12.85 19.04
CA LEU A 88 -8.90 11.97 19.54
C LEU A 88 -8.18 12.69 20.69
N ASN A 89 -8.00 11.99 21.81
CA ASN A 89 -7.31 12.55 22.96
C ASN A 89 -5.80 12.59 22.70
N ASP A 90 -5.31 13.71 22.19
CA ASP A 90 -3.89 13.90 21.89
C ASP A 90 -2.99 13.96 23.15
N LYS A 91 -3.58 13.96 24.34
CA LYS A 91 -2.86 14.12 25.63
C LYS A 91 -2.39 12.84 26.30
N SER A 92 -2.70 11.66 25.76
CA SER A 92 -2.11 10.42 26.27
C SER A 92 -1.08 9.89 25.28
N GLU A 93 0.19 9.90 25.68
CA GLU A 93 1.35 9.33 24.98
C GLU A 93 1.22 7.82 24.65
N LEU A 94 0.07 7.20 24.93
CA LEU A 94 -0.20 5.76 24.84
C LEU A 94 -1.49 5.42 24.06
N GLY A 95 -2.16 6.39 23.43
CA GLY A 95 -3.56 6.25 23.04
C GLY A 95 -3.95 6.72 21.64
N THR A 96 -3.03 6.79 20.66
CA THR A 96 -3.46 6.95 19.27
C THR A 96 -4.25 5.71 18.87
N THR A 97 -5.56 5.88 18.66
CA THR A 97 -6.39 4.85 18.04
C THR A 97 -5.84 4.64 16.63
N ILE A 98 -5.05 3.58 16.45
CA ILE A 98 -4.51 3.19 15.15
C ILE A 98 -5.70 2.68 14.34
N ILE A 99 -6.24 3.54 13.47
CA ILE A 99 -7.10 3.07 12.39
C ILE A 99 -6.21 2.22 11.50
N PRO A 100 -6.52 0.93 11.27
CA PRO A 100 -5.74 0.13 10.36
C PRO A 100 -5.75 0.79 8.98
N PRO A 101 -4.60 0.93 8.31
CA PRO A 101 -4.54 1.37 6.93
C PRO A 101 -5.44 0.49 6.07
N GLN A 102 -6.29 1.11 5.27
CA GLN A 102 -7.15 0.43 4.30
C GLN A 102 -6.58 0.71 2.92
N GLU A 103 -6.44 -0.35 2.11
CA GLU A 103 -6.04 -0.23 0.70
C GLU A 103 -7.15 0.40 -0.13
N ILE A 104 -7.18 1.72 -0.13
CA ILE A 104 -8.20 2.49 -0.82
C ILE A 104 -7.52 3.41 -1.81
N THR A 105 -8.05 3.41 -3.02
CA THR A 105 -7.56 4.26 -4.11
C THR A 105 -8.47 5.45 -4.26
N ASP A 106 -7.91 6.66 -4.31
CA ASP A 106 -8.69 7.84 -4.68
C ASP A 106 -9.16 7.71 -6.14
N HIS A 107 -10.48 7.65 -6.33
CA HIS A 107 -11.09 7.61 -7.64
C HIS A 107 -11.19 9.03 -8.18
N VAL A 108 -10.08 9.57 -8.69
CA VAL A 108 -10.01 10.92 -9.29
C VAL A 108 -10.43 10.94 -10.75
N SER A 109 -11.16 11.99 -11.14
CA SER A 109 -11.50 12.29 -12.52
C SER A 109 -10.25 12.58 -13.36
N GLY A 110 -10.15 11.95 -14.52
CA GLY A 110 -9.01 11.96 -15.42
C GLY A 110 -7.88 11.00 -15.04
N GLY A 111 -8.08 10.18 -14.00
CA GLY A 111 -7.17 9.11 -13.61
C GLY A 111 -7.25 7.90 -14.55
N TRP A 112 -6.19 7.10 -14.58
CA TRP A 112 -6.13 5.82 -15.30
C TRP A 112 -6.35 4.67 -14.33
N TYR A 113 -7.21 3.73 -14.72
CA TYR A 113 -7.60 2.60 -13.89
C TYR A 113 -7.65 1.29 -14.68
N TYR A 114 -7.41 0.19 -13.98
CA TYR A 114 -7.90 -1.13 -14.36
C TYR A 114 -9.27 -1.33 -13.71
N ILE A 115 -10.18 -1.97 -14.43
CA ILE A 115 -11.53 -2.31 -13.93
C ILE A 115 -11.54 -3.82 -13.69
N ARG A 116 -11.74 -4.25 -12.45
CA ARG A 116 -11.75 -5.68 -12.07
C ARG A 116 -12.97 -6.06 -11.26
N SER A 117 -13.35 -7.34 -11.31
CA SER A 117 -14.49 -7.82 -10.54
C SER A 117 -14.16 -7.84 -9.04
N VAL A 118 -15.13 -7.41 -8.21
CA VAL A 118 -15.01 -7.44 -6.75
C VAL A 118 -15.05 -8.87 -6.23
N SER A 119 -15.86 -9.76 -6.84
CA SER A 119 -16.02 -11.16 -6.41
C SER A 119 -14.98 -12.11 -6.99
N ASN A 120 -14.31 -11.73 -8.09
CA ASN A 120 -13.19 -12.47 -8.65
C ASN A 120 -12.10 -11.51 -9.13
N VAL A 121 -11.06 -11.32 -8.32
CA VAL A 121 -10.01 -10.33 -8.57
C VAL A 121 -9.13 -10.62 -9.79
N THR A 122 -9.14 -11.86 -10.32
CA THR A 122 -8.39 -12.19 -11.56
C THR A 122 -9.13 -11.71 -12.81
N LEU A 123 -10.45 -11.53 -12.72
CA LEU A 123 -11.29 -11.13 -13.83
C LEU A 123 -11.26 -9.62 -14.04
N CYS A 124 -10.66 -9.18 -15.14
CA CYS A 124 -10.48 -7.78 -15.47
C CYS A 124 -11.08 -7.42 -16.82
N TRP A 125 -11.43 -6.15 -17.01
CA TRP A 125 -11.84 -5.63 -18.31
C TRP A 125 -10.64 -5.59 -19.25
N HIS A 126 -10.83 -6.16 -20.43
CA HIS A 126 -9.86 -6.26 -21.50
C HIS A 126 -10.51 -5.84 -22.81
N TYR A 127 -9.89 -4.90 -23.54
CA TYR A 127 -10.34 -4.52 -24.85
C TYR A 127 -9.75 -5.45 -25.91
N ASP A 128 -10.62 -6.22 -26.55
CA ASP A 128 -10.29 -7.08 -27.68
C ASP A 128 -10.33 -6.25 -28.97
N ALA A 129 -9.14 -5.93 -29.50
CA ALA A 129 -9.02 -5.13 -30.70
C ALA A 129 -9.45 -5.87 -31.99
N ALA A 130 -9.50 -7.20 -31.98
CA ALA A 130 -9.91 -7.99 -33.15
C ALA A 130 -11.44 -7.96 -33.32
N GLU A 131 -12.16 -7.99 -32.20
CA GLU A 131 -13.63 -7.99 -32.19
C GLU A 131 -14.23 -6.62 -31.89
N ASN A 132 -13.40 -5.64 -31.50
CA ASN A 132 -13.80 -4.31 -31.04
C ASN A 132 -14.66 -4.29 -29.77
N LYS A 133 -14.54 -5.31 -28.91
CA LYS A 133 -15.38 -5.48 -27.71
C LYS A 133 -14.60 -5.32 -26.41
N ILE A 134 -15.29 -4.93 -25.35
CA ILE A 134 -14.77 -5.06 -23.98
C ILE A 134 -15.18 -6.42 -23.42
N ARG A 135 -14.20 -7.22 -23.00
CA ARG A 135 -14.37 -8.55 -22.41
C ARG A 135 -13.91 -8.57 -20.97
N ALA A 136 -14.45 -9.49 -20.19
CA ALA A 136 -14.01 -9.78 -18.83
C ALA A 136 -13.19 -11.09 -18.84
N LEU A 137 -11.88 -11.00 -18.74
CA LEU A 137 -10.97 -12.14 -18.87
C LEU A 137 -9.96 -12.20 -17.72
N ASP A 138 -9.41 -13.38 -17.49
CA ASP A 138 -8.22 -13.59 -16.65
C ASP A 138 -6.99 -13.35 -17.53
N GLY A 139 -6.22 -12.29 -17.26
CA GLY A 139 -5.09 -11.91 -18.11
C GLY A 139 -4.70 -10.44 -17.98
N GLU A 140 -4.00 -9.93 -19.01
CA GLU A 140 -3.52 -8.54 -19.02
C GLU A 140 -4.69 -7.54 -19.12
N PRO A 141 -4.93 -6.73 -18.07
CA PRO A 141 -6.05 -5.82 -18.04
C PRO A 141 -5.83 -4.62 -18.95
N THR A 142 -6.90 -4.13 -19.59
CA THR A 142 -6.87 -2.87 -20.32
C THR A 142 -7.00 -1.70 -19.36
N ARG A 143 -6.24 -0.64 -19.63
CA ARG A 143 -6.32 0.62 -18.88
C ARG A 143 -7.40 1.51 -19.46
N PHE A 144 -8.20 2.08 -18.58
CA PHE A 144 -9.24 3.02 -18.92
C PHE A 144 -8.97 4.33 -18.18
N ARG A 145 -8.92 5.43 -18.92
CA ARG A 145 -9.04 6.75 -18.32
C ARG A 145 -10.51 7.06 -18.09
N ILE A 146 -10.83 7.50 -16.89
CA ILE A 146 -12.20 7.81 -16.51
C ILE A 146 -12.30 9.29 -16.23
N ASP A 147 -13.10 10.00 -17.03
CA ASP A 147 -13.30 11.44 -16.88
C ASP A 147 -14.77 11.70 -16.53
N THR A 148 -14.99 12.49 -15.48
CA THR A 148 -16.28 13.15 -15.26
C THR A 148 -16.48 14.21 -16.34
N GLY A 149 -17.70 14.37 -16.86
CA GLY A 149 -17.98 15.38 -17.87
C GLY A 149 -17.60 16.82 -17.46
N ASN A 150 -17.81 17.79 -18.36
CA ASN A 150 -17.41 19.20 -18.22
C ASN A 150 -17.90 19.93 -16.94
N SER A 151 -18.78 19.34 -16.15
CA SER A 151 -19.34 19.91 -14.92
C SER A 151 -18.40 19.85 -13.72
N VAL A 152 -17.36 19.01 -13.75
CA VAL A 152 -16.49 18.76 -12.59
C VAL A 152 -15.03 19.01 -12.96
N GLN A 153 -14.29 19.67 -12.06
CA GLN A 153 -12.86 19.94 -12.25
C GLN A 153 -12.08 18.62 -12.39
N LYS A 154 -11.18 18.57 -13.36
CA LYS A 154 -10.21 17.46 -13.50
C LYS A 154 -9.45 17.28 -12.19
N GLY A 155 -9.31 16.03 -11.74
CA GLY A 155 -8.69 15.69 -10.46
C GLY A 155 -9.64 15.66 -9.26
N ALA A 156 -10.91 16.02 -9.43
CA ALA A 156 -11.90 15.85 -8.36
C ALA A 156 -12.19 14.37 -8.08
N ILE A 157 -12.43 14.04 -6.80
CA ILE A 157 -12.81 12.68 -6.36
C ILE A 157 -14.21 12.35 -6.86
N MET A 158 -14.33 11.37 -7.75
CA MET A 158 -15.58 10.89 -8.35
C MET A 158 -16.52 10.31 -7.28
N VAL A 159 -17.80 10.64 -7.38
CA VAL A 159 -18.86 10.16 -6.48
C VAL A 159 -19.98 9.51 -7.28
N GLY A 160 -20.82 8.70 -6.64
CA GLY A 160 -21.78 7.83 -7.34
C GLY A 160 -22.73 8.54 -8.32
N GLU A 161 -23.09 9.79 -8.05
CA GLU A 161 -23.96 10.58 -8.91
C GLU A 161 -23.27 11.18 -10.15
N ASP A 162 -21.94 11.16 -10.22
CA ASP A 162 -21.21 11.74 -11.35
C ASP A 162 -21.47 10.95 -12.63
N GLU A 163 -21.76 11.67 -13.72
CA GLU A 163 -21.68 11.15 -15.07
C GLU A 163 -20.21 11.04 -15.50
N ILE A 164 -19.80 9.84 -15.89
CA ILE A 164 -18.44 9.50 -16.31
C ILE A 164 -18.41 9.03 -17.76
N THR A 165 -17.22 9.15 -18.36
CA THR A 165 -16.90 8.65 -19.69
C THR A 165 -15.63 7.81 -19.60
N LEU A 166 -15.54 6.74 -20.40
CA LEU A 166 -14.40 5.81 -20.40
C LEU A 166 -13.59 5.97 -21.68
N HIS A 167 -12.27 6.08 -21.56
CA HIS A 167 -11.35 6.31 -22.67
C HIS A 167 -10.20 5.30 -22.63
N LEU A 168 -9.85 4.69 -23.77
CA LEU A 168 -8.65 3.88 -23.90
C LEU A 168 -7.45 4.73 -24.34
N SER A 169 -7.72 5.81 -25.07
CA SER A 169 -6.73 6.80 -25.52
C SER A 169 -7.41 8.15 -25.76
N ALA A 170 -6.66 9.16 -26.22
CA ALA A 170 -7.23 10.47 -26.53
C ALA A 170 -8.31 10.42 -27.63
N GLN A 171 -8.23 9.43 -28.53
CA GLN A 171 -9.14 9.26 -29.66
C GLN A 171 -10.07 8.06 -29.53
N ARG A 172 -9.77 7.09 -28.65
CA ARG A 172 -10.56 5.86 -28.51
C ARG A 172 -11.38 5.88 -27.23
N ARG A 173 -12.69 5.79 -27.37
CA ARG A 173 -13.66 5.94 -26.28
C ARG A 173 -14.61 4.75 -26.25
N VAL A 174 -15.09 4.41 -25.07
CA VAL A 174 -16.09 3.35 -24.93
C VAL A 174 -17.47 3.89 -25.31
N TYR A 175 -18.20 3.10 -26.08
CA TYR A 175 -19.55 3.36 -26.59
C TYR A 175 -20.45 2.17 -26.23
N LEU A 176 -21.72 2.45 -26.03
CA LEU A 176 -22.77 1.50 -25.71
C LEU A 176 -23.60 1.24 -26.97
N GLU A 177 -23.48 0.03 -27.51
CA GLU A 177 -24.27 -0.42 -28.64
C GLU A 177 -25.74 -0.64 -28.28
N GLN A 178 -26.61 -0.69 -29.29
CA GLN A 178 -28.05 -0.99 -29.09
C GLN A 178 -28.30 -2.36 -28.45
N SER A 179 -27.35 -3.29 -28.58
CA SER A 179 -27.37 -4.61 -27.95
C SER A 179 -27.08 -4.58 -26.45
N GLY A 180 -26.60 -3.46 -25.92
CA GLY A 180 -26.04 -3.35 -24.57
C GLY A 180 -24.54 -3.66 -24.51
N GLU A 181 -23.91 -4.14 -25.60
CA GLU A 181 -22.47 -4.41 -25.60
C GLU A 181 -21.64 -3.13 -25.56
N LEU A 182 -20.46 -3.20 -24.92
CA LEU A 182 -19.50 -2.10 -24.89
C LEU A 182 -18.46 -2.25 -26.01
N GLU A 183 -18.44 -1.28 -26.90
CA GLU A 183 -17.49 -1.17 -28.01
C GLU A 183 -16.55 0.02 -27.87
N VAL A 184 -15.52 0.09 -28.72
CA VAL A 184 -14.59 1.23 -28.78
C VAL A 184 -14.73 1.98 -30.09
N TRP A 185 -14.96 3.28 -30.01
CA TRP A 185 -15.22 4.16 -31.15
C TRP A 185 -14.43 5.47 -31.07
N THR A 186 -14.30 6.19 -32.20
CA THR A 186 -13.59 7.49 -32.29
C THR A 186 -14.48 8.73 -32.17
N GLY A 187 -15.74 8.55 -31.78
CA GLY A 187 -16.77 9.58 -31.73
C GLY A 187 -16.97 10.22 -30.34
N LEU A 188 -18.20 10.66 -30.07
CA LEU A 188 -18.59 11.11 -28.73
C LEU A 188 -18.75 9.89 -27.81
N PRO A 189 -18.20 9.91 -26.59
CA PRO A 189 -18.37 8.83 -25.64
C PRO A 189 -19.80 8.79 -25.11
N ASP A 190 -20.27 7.60 -24.80
CA ASP A 190 -21.44 7.49 -23.93
C ASP A 190 -21.10 7.79 -22.49
N LYS A 191 -22.14 8.09 -21.73
CA LYS A 191 -22.05 8.45 -20.33
C LYS A 191 -22.64 7.34 -19.48
N PHE A 192 -21.96 7.07 -18.38
CA PHE A 192 -22.36 6.12 -17.35
C PHE A 192 -22.41 6.84 -16.02
N ARG A 193 -23.17 6.34 -15.04
CA ARG A 193 -23.07 6.84 -13.66
C ARG A 193 -21.93 6.13 -12.95
N PHE A 194 -21.14 6.86 -12.17
CA PHE A 194 -20.03 6.26 -11.44
C PHE A 194 -20.47 5.12 -10.50
N SER A 195 -21.65 5.23 -9.89
CA SER A 195 -22.22 4.20 -9.02
C SER A 195 -22.55 2.89 -9.72
N GLU A 196 -22.63 2.87 -11.05
CA GLU A 196 -22.91 1.66 -11.83
C GLU A 196 -21.76 0.65 -11.73
N PHE A 197 -20.51 1.06 -11.48
CA PHE A 197 -19.44 0.09 -11.22
C PHE A 197 -19.71 -0.77 -9.98
N GLU A 198 -20.08 -0.14 -8.86
CA GLU A 198 -20.23 -0.86 -7.59
C GLU A 198 -21.55 -1.63 -7.51
N ASN A 199 -22.64 -1.02 -7.99
CA ASN A 199 -23.99 -1.48 -7.70
C ASN A 199 -24.84 -1.79 -8.94
N GLY A 200 -24.33 -1.60 -10.16
CA GLY A 200 -25.19 -1.46 -11.32
C GLY A 200 -24.73 -2.17 -12.59
N ASN A 201 -25.72 -2.41 -13.45
CA ASN A 201 -25.83 -2.51 -14.90
C ASN A 201 -24.72 -3.16 -15.75
N PHE A 202 -23.46 -3.20 -15.33
CA PHE A 202 -22.40 -3.94 -16.03
C PHE A 202 -22.45 -5.43 -15.68
N ALA A 203 -22.94 -6.23 -16.63
CA ALA A 203 -22.96 -7.68 -16.56
C ALA A 203 -21.90 -8.30 -17.48
N ILE A 204 -21.79 -9.63 -17.42
CA ILE A 204 -20.96 -10.44 -18.30
C ILE A 204 -21.88 -11.41 -19.02
N SER A 205 -21.89 -11.39 -20.35
CA SER A 205 -22.59 -12.36 -21.19
C SER A 205 -21.89 -13.73 -21.20
N GLU A 206 -22.50 -14.74 -21.84
CA GLU A 206 -21.95 -16.11 -21.87
C GLU A 206 -20.59 -16.20 -22.57
N ASP A 207 -20.32 -15.34 -23.55
CA ASP A 207 -19.06 -15.23 -24.28
C ASP A 207 -18.01 -14.33 -23.58
N ALA A 208 -18.24 -13.99 -22.31
CA ALA A 208 -17.43 -13.10 -21.49
C ALA A 208 -17.39 -11.63 -21.94
N THR A 209 -18.26 -11.20 -22.86
CA THR A 209 -18.40 -9.79 -23.23
C THR A 209 -19.01 -8.99 -22.07
N VAL A 210 -18.48 -7.80 -21.82
CA VAL A 210 -19.05 -6.86 -20.84
C VAL A 210 -20.20 -6.12 -21.50
N VAL A 211 -21.36 -6.19 -20.87
CA VAL A 211 -22.59 -5.56 -21.36
C VAL A 211 -23.15 -4.62 -20.31
N PHE A 212 -23.71 -3.50 -20.75
CA PHE A 212 -24.50 -2.60 -19.92
C PHE A 212 -25.98 -2.94 -20.07
N VAL A 213 -26.65 -3.07 -18.93
CA VAL A 213 -28.03 -3.49 -18.84
C VAL A 213 -28.84 -2.39 -18.17
N ASP A 214 -29.67 -1.69 -18.93
CA ASP A 214 -30.48 -0.57 -18.42
C ASP A 214 -31.73 -1.04 -17.63
N ASP A 215 -32.10 -2.32 -17.72
CA ASP A 215 -33.34 -2.85 -17.16
C ASP A 215 -33.13 -4.00 -16.15
N ALA A 216 -33.92 -4.03 -15.09
CA ALA A 216 -33.83 -5.01 -14.00
C ALA A 216 -34.31 -6.42 -14.39
N ASP A 217 -34.89 -6.58 -15.58
CA ASP A 217 -35.58 -7.80 -16.03
C ASP A 217 -34.67 -8.80 -16.78
N THR A 218 -33.35 -8.63 -16.69
CA THR A 218 -32.41 -9.55 -17.34
C THR A 218 -32.00 -10.70 -16.43
N THR A 219 -31.88 -11.90 -17.03
CA THR A 219 -31.34 -13.10 -16.39
C THR A 219 -29.81 -13.03 -16.18
N LEU A 220 -29.18 -11.96 -16.65
CA LEU A 220 -27.73 -11.76 -16.57
C LEU A 220 -27.32 -11.47 -15.14
N ARG A 221 -26.25 -12.12 -14.69
CA ARG A 221 -25.69 -11.86 -13.37
C ARG A 221 -24.97 -10.52 -13.39
N LEU A 222 -25.62 -9.50 -12.82
CA LEU A 222 -24.98 -8.23 -12.47
C LEU A 222 -23.75 -8.50 -11.62
N ARG A 223 -22.66 -7.79 -11.88
CA ARG A 223 -21.43 -7.89 -11.10
C ARG A 223 -21.02 -6.53 -10.59
N SER A 224 -20.49 -6.53 -9.38
CA SER A 224 -19.77 -5.37 -8.84
C SER A 224 -18.35 -5.36 -9.40
N TRP A 225 -17.94 -4.18 -9.84
CA TRP A 225 -16.65 -3.84 -10.39
C TRP A 225 -15.98 -2.79 -9.51
N GLN A 226 -14.65 -2.85 -9.45
CA GLN A 226 -13.85 -1.87 -8.73
C GLN A 226 -12.75 -1.32 -9.61
N LEU A 227 -12.40 -0.06 -9.37
CA LEU A 227 -11.29 0.63 -10.00
C LEU A 227 -10.00 0.37 -9.22
N VAL A 228 -8.94 0.01 -9.93
CA VAL A 228 -7.60 -0.17 -9.40
C VAL A 228 -6.69 0.82 -10.14
N PRO A 229 -5.85 1.62 -9.46
CA PRO A 229 -5.05 2.63 -10.11
C PRO A 229 -4.07 1.98 -11.09
N ALA A 230 -3.99 2.54 -12.29
CA ALA A 230 -3.09 2.11 -13.32
C ALA A 230 -2.04 3.20 -13.59
N PRO A 231 -0.80 2.83 -13.93
CA PRO A 231 0.19 3.81 -14.31
C PRO A 231 -0.27 4.57 -15.55
N SER A 232 -0.18 5.90 -15.47
CA SER A 232 -0.41 6.77 -16.64
C SER A 232 0.50 6.31 -17.79
N PRO A 233 0.02 6.30 -19.04
CA PRO A 233 0.88 6.00 -20.17
C PRO A 233 2.04 6.99 -20.13
N THR A 234 3.26 6.49 -19.97
CA THR A 234 4.45 7.31 -20.13
C THR A 234 4.33 7.92 -21.52
N GLN A 235 4.18 9.25 -21.59
CA GLN A 235 4.38 9.94 -22.86
C GLN A 235 5.80 9.61 -23.27
N ARG A 236 5.99 8.59 -24.12
CA ARG A 236 7.25 8.37 -24.80
C ARG A 236 7.47 9.67 -25.55
N LYS A 237 8.34 10.51 -24.99
CA LYS A 237 8.91 11.66 -25.67
C LYS A 237 9.48 11.08 -26.95
N MET A 238 8.80 11.28 -28.07
CA MET A 238 9.25 10.80 -29.36
C MET A 238 10.62 11.42 -29.61
N ALA A 239 11.67 10.64 -29.36
CA ALA A 239 12.99 10.98 -29.82
C ALA A 239 12.96 10.90 -31.35
N PRO A 240 13.48 11.90 -32.07
CA PRO A 240 13.53 11.83 -33.52
C PRO A 240 14.41 10.65 -33.93
N GLU A 241 13.85 9.76 -34.75
CA GLU A 241 14.54 8.61 -35.32
C GLU A 241 15.74 9.09 -36.14
N SER A 242 16.96 8.90 -35.62
CA SER A 242 18.16 8.98 -36.44
C SER A 242 18.43 7.62 -37.06
N SER A 243 18.21 7.52 -38.37
CA SER A 243 18.60 6.37 -39.17
C SER A 243 20.12 6.17 -39.12
N THR A 244 20.59 4.95 -38.86
CA THR A 244 21.78 4.41 -39.55
C THR A 244 21.92 2.89 -39.39
N ARG A 245 21.68 2.21 -40.51
CA ARG A 245 22.40 1.07 -41.11
C ARG A 245 23.00 -0.03 -40.22
N ASP A 246 22.43 -1.23 -40.41
CA ASP A 246 23.07 -2.50 -40.80
C ASP A 246 24.56 -2.68 -40.52
N LYS A 247 24.84 -3.65 -39.63
CA LYS A 247 25.82 -4.73 -39.85
C LYS A 247 25.63 -5.84 -38.81
N ALA A 248 25.59 -7.07 -39.29
CA ALA A 248 25.71 -8.32 -38.54
C ALA A 248 26.63 -9.25 -39.35
N PRO A 249 27.08 -10.40 -38.80
CA PRO A 249 27.55 -10.68 -37.45
C PRO A 249 28.96 -11.31 -37.49
N GLN A 250 29.59 -11.51 -36.33
CA GLN A 250 30.71 -12.44 -36.22
C GLN A 250 30.62 -13.23 -34.91
N ASP A 251 30.71 -14.55 -35.08
CA ASP A 251 30.66 -15.61 -34.07
C ASP A 251 31.72 -15.45 -32.99
N ASP A 252 31.40 -15.84 -31.74
CA ASP A 252 32.24 -16.81 -31.06
C ASP A 252 31.47 -17.61 -30.00
N ASP A 253 31.90 -18.86 -29.91
CA ASP A 253 31.28 -20.02 -29.29
C ASP A 253 31.92 -20.24 -27.92
N THR A 254 31.14 -20.38 -26.84
CA THR A 254 31.59 -21.17 -25.68
C THR A 254 30.42 -21.63 -24.81
N THR A 255 30.16 -22.92 -24.91
CA THR A 255 29.16 -23.69 -24.16
C THR A 255 29.70 -24.01 -22.76
N GLY A 256 28.98 -23.58 -21.72
CA GLY A 256 29.21 -23.96 -20.32
C GLY A 256 27.91 -24.41 -19.68
N HIS A 257 27.63 -25.72 -19.73
CA HIS A 257 26.44 -26.35 -19.19
C HIS A 257 26.51 -26.42 -17.65
N PHE A 258 25.80 -25.52 -16.96
CA PHE A 258 25.39 -25.71 -15.57
C PHE A 258 23.88 -25.90 -15.53
N LYS A 259 23.45 -27.06 -15.02
CA LYS A 259 22.04 -27.35 -14.73
C LYS A 259 21.53 -26.37 -13.69
N SER A 260 20.73 -25.40 -14.15
CA SER A 260 19.91 -24.52 -13.31
C SER A 260 18.73 -25.35 -12.81
N GLU A 261 18.73 -25.68 -11.52
CA GLU A 261 17.50 -26.13 -10.85
C GLU A 261 16.53 -24.95 -10.78
N ASN A 262 15.29 -25.20 -11.19
CA ASN A 262 14.19 -24.26 -11.34
C ASN A 262 14.16 -23.16 -10.27
N LEU A 263 14.48 -21.94 -10.70
CA LEU A 263 14.16 -20.71 -9.99
C LEU A 263 12.68 -20.41 -10.25
N ASP A 264 11.80 -20.84 -9.35
CA ASP A 264 10.40 -20.42 -9.36
C ASP A 264 10.35 -18.88 -9.19
N SER A 265 10.07 -18.20 -10.30
CA SER A 265 10.01 -16.75 -10.42
C SER A 265 8.57 -16.32 -10.66
N ALA A 266 7.90 -15.87 -9.60
CA ALA A 266 6.94 -14.76 -9.56
C ALA A 266 6.18 -14.73 -8.21
N GLY A 267 6.28 -13.62 -7.45
CA GLY A 267 5.22 -13.17 -6.53
C GLY A 267 5.07 -13.82 -5.14
N SER A 268 6.09 -14.49 -4.60
CA SER A 268 6.04 -15.19 -3.30
C SER A 268 6.29 -14.30 -2.05
N ALA A 269 6.01 -12.99 -2.09
CA ALA A 269 6.14 -12.17 -0.89
C ALA A 269 5.12 -12.65 0.18
N CYS A 270 5.56 -12.81 1.42
CA CYS A 270 4.74 -13.24 2.56
C CYS A 270 4.16 -14.65 2.51
N ILE A 271 4.69 -15.55 1.66
CA ILE A 271 4.28 -16.96 1.74
C ILE A 271 4.51 -17.50 3.16
N GLY A 272 3.50 -18.21 3.68
CA GLY A 272 3.52 -18.84 5.01
C GLY A 272 3.08 -17.94 6.16
N PHE A 273 2.78 -16.67 5.92
CA PHE A 273 2.06 -15.81 6.86
C PHE A 273 0.61 -15.67 6.42
N GLU A 274 -0.33 -15.80 7.37
CA GLU A 274 -1.74 -15.51 7.09
C GLU A 274 -1.94 -14.00 6.93
N LYS A 275 -2.30 -13.56 5.71
CA LYS A 275 -2.58 -12.16 5.42
C LYS A 275 -3.77 -11.65 6.26
N ASN A 276 -3.72 -10.39 6.68
CA ASN A 276 -4.77 -9.73 7.47
C ASN A 276 -5.04 -10.38 8.84
N SER A 277 -4.10 -11.18 9.34
CA SER A 277 -4.15 -11.75 10.69
C SER A 277 -3.04 -11.16 11.56
N TYR A 278 -3.27 -11.15 12.87
CA TYR A 278 -2.22 -10.88 13.84
C TYR A 278 -1.65 -12.20 14.34
N PHE A 279 -0.33 -12.24 14.50
CA PHE A 279 0.38 -13.43 14.96
C PHE A 279 1.59 -13.05 15.82
N PHE A 280 2.09 -14.01 16.57
CA PHE A 280 3.38 -13.94 17.24
C PHE A 280 4.43 -14.73 16.46
N ILE A 281 5.68 -14.29 16.52
CA ILE A 281 6.84 -15.01 15.96
C ILE A 281 7.61 -15.63 17.13
N GLN A 282 7.54 -16.94 17.26
CA GLN A 282 8.12 -17.70 18.37
C GLN A 282 9.38 -18.43 17.92
N GLU A 283 10.39 -18.44 18.76
CA GLU A 283 11.52 -19.34 18.58
C GLU A 283 11.07 -20.78 18.84
N LYS A 284 11.28 -21.66 17.84
CA LYS A 284 10.68 -22.99 17.83
C LYS A 284 11.11 -23.83 19.03
N GLY A 285 10.13 -24.29 19.80
CA GLY A 285 10.35 -25.15 20.97
C GLY A 285 10.82 -24.41 22.22
N THR A 286 10.73 -23.08 22.26
CA THR A 286 11.00 -22.27 23.47
C THR A 286 9.78 -21.43 23.84
N VAL A 287 9.85 -20.65 24.91
CA VAL A 287 8.81 -19.66 25.28
C VAL A 287 9.19 -18.24 24.86
N ASN A 288 10.20 -18.12 23.99
CA ASN A 288 10.75 -16.85 23.57
C ASN A 288 10.08 -16.39 22.28
N PHE A 289 9.74 -15.12 22.25
CA PHE A 289 9.07 -14.46 21.13
C PHE A 289 9.90 -13.29 20.65
N LEU A 290 9.84 -13.03 19.35
CA LEU A 290 10.40 -11.82 18.76
C LEU A 290 9.68 -10.61 19.37
N THR A 291 10.45 -9.69 19.94
CA THR A 291 9.94 -8.56 20.73
C THR A 291 10.84 -7.35 20.52
N PRO A 292 10.29 -6.13 20.38
CA PRO A 292 11.08 -4.90 20.45
C PRO A 292 11.81 -4.80 21.79
N THR A 293 13.05 -4.33 21.77
CA THR A 293 13.86 -4.16 22.98
C THR A 293 13.15 -3.22 23.96
N HIS A 294 13.11 -3.58 25.24
CA HIS A 294 12.38 -2.87 26.29
C HIS A 294 10.89 -2.63 26.02
N TRP A 295 10.26 -3.43 25.12
CA TRP A 295 8.88 -3.25 24.67
C TRP A 295 8.60 -1.87 24.08
N ALA A 296 9.63 -1.19 23.56
CA ALA A 296 9.50 0.13 22.99
C ALA A 296 8.78 0.09 21.63
N ASN A 297 8.08 1.17 21.32
CA ASN A 297 7.27 1.33 20.10
C ASN A 297 7.85 2.41 19.17
N THR A 298 9.11 2.77 19.38
CA THR A 298 9.79 3.90 18.72
C THR A 298 10.60 3.42 17.52
N GLU A 299 10.78 4.28 16.52
CA GLU A 299 11.63 3.98 15.38
C GLU A 299 13.10 3.79 15.81
N GLY A 300 13.80 2.89 15.11
CA GLY A 300 15.20 2.55 15.38
C GLY A 300 15.38 1.41 16.40
N ILE A 301 14.35 1.08 17.18
CA ILE A 301 14.47 0.06 18.22
C ILE A 301 14.76 -1.31 17.59
N GLN A 302 15.73 -2.03 18.15
CA GLN A 302 16.06 -3.39 17.74
C GLN A 302 14.99 -4.40 18.19
N LEU A 303 14.74 -5.42 17.37
CA LEU A 303 14.00 -6.61 17.77
C LEU A 303 14.95 -7.71 18.27
N GLY A 304 14.59 -8.32 19.40
CA GLY A 304 15.30 -9.45 20.00
C GLY A 304 14.33 -10.51 20.48
N LEU A 305 14.84 -11.50 21.22
CA LEU A 305 14.01 -12.48 21.92
C LEU A 305 13.64 -11.97 23.31
N ASN A 306 12.44 -12.29 23.75
CA ASN A 306 12.03 -12.14 25.15
C ASN A 306 11.01 -13.23 25.50
N CYS A 307 10.88 -13.59 26.78
CA CYS A 307 9.84 -14.52 27.19
C CYS A 307 8.44 -13.92 26.96
N HIS A 308 7.45 -14.78 26.71
CA HIS A 308 6.07 -14.32 26.59
C HIS A 308 5.60 -13.67 27.89
N ALA A 309 5.24 -12.40 27.84
CA ALA A 309 4.74 -11.68 29.01
C ALA A 309 3.22 -11.89 29.25
N GLY A 310 2.54 -12.68 28.39
CA GLY A 310 1.08 -12.83 28.42
C GLY A 310 0.38 -11.59 27.88
N HIS A 311 -0.42 -11.75 26.81
CA HIS A 311 -1.28 -10.72 26.19
C HIS A 311 -0.61 -9.38 25.83
N ASN A 312 0.72 -9.30 25.75
CA ASN A 312 1.38 -8.06 25.43
C ASN A 312 1.31 -7.81 23.90
N LYS A 313 0.53 -6.78 23.51
CA LYS A 313 0.42 -6.34 22.12
C LYS A 313 1.78 -5.96 21.51
N SER A 314 2.78 -5.64 22.33
CA SER A 314 4.16 -5.36 21.90
C SER A 314 4.91 -6.59 21.36
N GLN A 315 4.31 -7.78 21.32
CA GLN A 315 4.88 -8.98 20.69
C GLN A 315 4.11 -9.41 19.44
N MET A 316 3.06 -8.68 19.07
CA MET A 316 2.19 -9.03 17.95
C MET A 316 2.72 -8.40 16.67
N PHE A 317 2.63 -9.14 15.58
CA PHE A 317 2.98 -8.73 14.23
C PHE A 317 1.83 -8.98 13.28
N PHE A 318 1.87 -8.31 12.13
CA PHE A 318 0.97 -8.59 11.03
C PHE A 318 1.70 -8.34 9.70
N ILE A 319 1.21 -8.96 8.64
CA ILE A 319 1.62 -8.65 7.28
C ILE A 319 0.65 -7.61 6.74
N ASP A 320 1.19 -6.46 6.32
CA ASP A 320 0.39 -5.45 5.65
C ASP A 320 0.01 -5.90 4.23
N SER A 321 -0.83 -5.11 3.60
CA SER A 321 -1.38 -5.43 2.30
C SER A 321 -0.36 -5.35 1.16
N TYR A 322 0.76 -4.66 1.37
CA TYR A 322 1.90 -4.60 0.45
C TYR A 322 2.92 -5.72 0.68
N GLY A 323 2.69 -6.59 1.67
CA GLY A 323 3.58 -7.69 2.01
C GLY A 323 4.77 -7.27 2.89
N ALA A 324 4.69 -6.14 3.60
CA ALA A 324 5.66 -5.79 4.62
C ALA A 324 5.25 -6.40 5.97
N LEU A 325 6.24 -6.82 6.76
CA LEU A 325 6.02 -7.24 8.14
C LEU A 325 5.95 -6.00 9.02
N HIS A 326 4.94 -5.91 9.89
CA HIS A 326 4.72 -4.78 10.79
C HIS A 326 4.58 -5.23 12.23
N HIS A 327 5.05 -4.38 13.14
CA HIS A 327 4.80 -4.52 14.57
C HIS A 327 3.45 -3.89 14.92
N ALA A 328 2.58 -4.68 15.55
CA ALA A 328 1.17 -4.31 15.75
C ALA A 328 1.00 -3.12 16.69
N ALA A 329 1.76 -3.05 17.79
CA ALA A 329 1.58 -1.99 18.78
C ALA A 329 2.04 -0.62 18.30
N SER A 330 3.11 -0.55 17.50
CA SER A 330 3.63 0.71 16.96
C SER A 330 3.09 1.06 15.57
N GLY A 331 2.56 0.09 14.82
CA GLY A 331 2.24 0.23 13.39
C GLY A 331 3.45 0.37 12.47
N LEU A 332 4.65 0.51 13.03
CA LEU A 332 5.93 0.58 12.29
C LEU A 332 6.24 -0.74 11.57
N ALA A 333 6.86 -0.62 10.41
CA ALA A 333 7.34 -1.76 9.65
C ALA A 333 8.60 -2.36 10.29
N ILE A 334 8.89 -3.62 9.98
CA ILE A 334 10.15 -4.26 10.29
C ILE A 334 11.09 -4.05 9.10
N ASP A 335 12.22 -3.43 9.37
CA ASP A 335 13.30 -3.24 8.42
C ASP A 335 14.60 -3.89 8.93
N ILE A 336 15.62 -3.94 8.08
CA ILE A 336 16.92 -4.52 8.39
C ILE A 336 18.03 -3.54 8.04
N ILE A 337 18.82 -3.18 9.04
CA ILE A 337 19.97 -2.28 8.89
C ILE A 337 21.18 -2.99 9.46
N ASP A 338 22.21 -3.23 8.64
CA ASP A 338 23.43 -3.97 9.03
C ASP A 338 23.11 -5.32 9.72
N ASP A 339 22.25 -6.11 9.07
CA ASP A 339 21.74 -7.41 9.55
C ASP A 339 20.87 -7.34 10.83
N VAL A 340 20.59 -6.16 11.38
CA VAL A 340 19.78 -5.96 12.60
C VAL A 340 18.34 -5.64 12.23
N LEU A 341 17.39 -6.35 12.83
CA LEU A 341 15.96 -6.05 12.69
C LEU A 341 15.61 -4.84 13.52
N VAL A 342 15.00 -3.83 12.89
CA VAL A 342 14.60 -2.58 13.54
C VAL A 342 13.16 -2.21 13.21
N LEU A 343 12.50 -1.51 14.14
CA LEU A 343 11.24 -0.84 13.81
C LEU A 343 11.51 0.40 12.98
N ARG A 344 10.74 0.58 11.91
CA ARG A 344 10.95 1.65 10.96
C ARG A 344 9.65 2.26 10.46
N GLN A 345 9.64 3.60 10.35
CA GLN A 345 8.56 4.30 9.68
C GLN A 345 8.62 4.06 8.17
N ARG A 346 7.49 3.66 7.60
CA ARG A 346 7.39 3.51 6.15
C ARG A 346 7.45 4.88 5.48
N ARG A 347 8.36 5.02 4.54
CA ARG A 347 8.60 6.26 3.80
C ARG A 347 8.32 6.06 2.32
N PRO A 348 8.00 7.12 1.56
CA PRO A 348 8.02 7.06 0.11
C PRO A 348 9.38 6.54 -0.36
N VAL A 349 9.37 5.59 -1.29
CA VAL A 349 10.60 5.05 -1.89
C VAL A 349 11.14 6.07 -2.88
N SER A 350 12.35 6.56 -2.64
CA SER A 350 13.07 7.41 -3.58
C SER A 350 13.54 6.61 -4.80
N SER A 351 13.70 7.27 -5.95
CA SER A 351 14.24 6.64 -7.17
C SER A 351 15.64 6.06 -6.96
N ASP A 352 16.42 6.70 -6.08
CA ASP A 352 17.76 6.30 -5.67
C ASP A 352 17.72 5.83 -4.22
N SER A 353 17.52 4.52 -4.03
CA SER A 353 17.43 3.91 -2.69
C SER A 353 18.59 4.34 -1.80
N ASN A 354 18.27 4.81 -0.61
CA ASN A 354 19.24 5.33 0.35
C ASN A 354 18.94 4.83 1.77
N PRO A 355 19.87 5.00 2.72
CA PRO A 355 19.70 4.53 4.09
C PRO A 355 18.44 5.03 4.78
N TRP A 356 17.90 6.19 4.40
CA TRP A 356 16.69 6.79 4.97
C TRP A 356 15.39 6.39 4.25
N SER A 357 15.43 6.20 2.94
CA SER A 357 14.27 5.93 2.09
C SER A 357 14.62 4.85 1.07
N HIS A 358 14.16 3.63 1.33
CA HIS A 358 14.31 2.47 0.46
C HIS A 358 13.14 1.50 0.59
N PRO A 359 12.95 0.57 -0.37
CA PRO A 359 11.95 -0.48 -0.27
C PRO A 359 12.25 -1.43 0.89
N LEU A 360 11.23 -1.73 1.69
CA LEU A 360 11.34 -2.66 2.83
C LEU A 360 11.65 -4.10 2.36
N PRO A 361 12.33 -4.90 3.20
CA PRO A 361 12.58 -6.31 2.89
C PRO A 361 11.30 -7.14 2.86
N GLU A 362 11.28 -8.16 1.99
CA GLU A 362 10.21 -9.14 1.93
C GLU A 362 10.52 -10.30 2.91
N PHE A 363 9.55 -10.64 3.74
CA PHE A 363 9.63 -11.78 4.65
C PHE A 363 8.79 -12.95 4.12
N SER A 364 9.26 -14.18 4.29
CA SER A 364 8.48 -15.39 4.03
C SER A 364 8.76 -16.44 5.08
N PHE A 365 7.76 -17.24 5.43
CA PHE A 365 7.86 -18.33 6.40
C PHE A 365 7.71 -19.68 5.69
N ILE A 366 8.80 -20.42 5.55
CA ILE A 366 8.82 -21.69 4.80
C ILE A 366 9.59 -22.73 5.60
N ASN A 367 8.99 -23.89 5.84
CA ASN A 367 9.61 -25.01 6.57
C ASN A 367 10.18 -24.60 7.94
N SER A 368 9.39 -23.86 8.74
CA SER A 368 9.83 -23.31 10.02
C SER A 368 11.00 -22.32 9.93
N GLN A 369 11.28 -21.73 8.76
CA GLN A 369 12.32 -20.71 8.62
C GLN A 369 11.71 -19.40 8.14
N ILE A 370 12.12 -18.29 8.76
CA ILE A 370 11.82 -16.96 8.23
C ILE A 370 12.95 -16.58 7.28
N ARG A 371 12.62 -16.47 5.99
CA ARG A 371 13.52 -16.06 4.92
C ARG A 371 13.31 -14.60 4.60
N ILE A 372 14.41 -13.92 4.30
CA ILE A 372 14.44 -12.51 3.97
C ILE A 372 14.92 -12.36 2.53
N LYS A 373 14.20 -11.55 1.76
CA LYS A 373 14.63 -11.08 0.44
C LYS A 373 14.73 -9.56 0.46
N PHE A 374 15.93 -9.07 0.24
CA PHE A 374 16.18 -7.63 0.15
C PHE A 374 15.73 -7.09 -1.20
N LEU A 375 15.13 -5.90 -1.19
CA LEU A 375 14.73 -5.15 -2.38
C LEU A 375 15.66 -3.96 -2.66
N SER A 376 16.54 -3.64 -1.71
CA SER A 376 17.63 -2.67 -1.80
C SER A 376 18.87 -3.20 -1.10
N ASN A 377 20.01 -2.52 -1.24
CA ASN A 377 21.24 -2.91 -0.58
C ASN A 377 21.08 -2.88 0.96
N PRO A 378 21.20 -4.02 1.67
CA PRO A 378 21.03 -4.08 3.12
C PRO A 378 22.21 -3.50 3.92
N ALA A 379 23.34 -3.21 3.26
CA ALA A 379 24.50 -2.57 3.88
C ALA A 379 24.38 -1.04 3.96
N LEU A 380 23.17 -0.48 3.93
CA LEU A 380 22.91 0.95 4.01
C LEU A 380 22.45 1.32 5.43
N PRO A 381 23.08 2.29 6.12
CA PRO A 381 24.22 3.10 5.69
C PRO A 381 25.52 2.29 5.70
N SER A 382 26.43 2.60 4.76
CA SER A 382 27.69 1.87 4.53
C SER A 382 28.75 2.12 5.62
N CYS A 383 28.37 1.97 6.89
CA CYS A 383 29.23 2.25 8.05
C CYS A 383 30.09 1.05 8.43
N ALA A 384 29.61 -0.17 8.18
CA ALA A 384 30.31 -1.41 8.48
C ALA A 384 30.98 -1.98 7.21
N ASP A 385 32.21 -2.48 7.38
CA ASP A 385 33.06 -3.04 6.32
C ASP A 385 32.30 -3.85 5.27
N LYS A 386 32.28 -3.36 4.01
CA LYS A 386 31.84 -4.04 2.76
C LYS A 386 31.13 -5.39 2.95
N LEU A 387 30.00 -5.43 3.66
CA LEU A 387 29.33 -6.70 4.04
C LEU A 387 28.95 -7.51 2.80
N TYR A 388 28.54 -6.79 1.77
CA TYR A 388 28.08 -7.34 0.50
C TYR A 388 28.79 -6.62 -0.65
N PRO A 389 30.07 -6.94 -0.94
CA PRO A 389 30.80 -6.29 -2.01
C PRO A 389 30.12 -6.59 -3.35
N ASN A 390 30.19 -5.63 -4.28
CA ASN A 390 29.72 -5.75 -5.66
C ASN A 390 28.27 -6.26 -5.78
N ASN A 391 27.38 -5.82 -4.88
CA ASN A 391 25.97 -6.23 -4.84
C ASN A 391 25.79 -7.76 -4.70
N SER A 392 26.73 -8.45 -4.07
CA SER A 392 26.65 -9.90 -3.84
C SER A 392 25.43 -10.35 -3.03
N TRP A 393 24.78 -9.43 -2.30
CA TRP A 393 23.52 -9.71 -1.61
C TRP A 393 22.39 -10.17 -2.55
N ILE A 394 22.38 -9.74 -3.82
CA ILE A 394 21.29 -10.05 -4.77
C ILE A 394 21.14 -11.56 -5.00
N THR A 395 22.26 -12.30 -5.00
CA THR A 395 22.28 -13.74 -5.28
C THR A 395 22.27 -14.60 -4.02
N LYS A 396 22.33 -13.97 -2.85
CA LYS A 396 22.37 -14.65 -1.55
C LYS A 396 20.97 -14.92 -1.04
N GLN A 397 20.84 -15.94 -0.20
CA GLN A 397 19.63 -16.21 0.56
C GLN A 397 19.87 -15.81 2.00
N PHE A 398 18.90 -15.15 2.63
CA PHE A 398 19.02 -14.68 3.99
C PHE A 398 17.98 -15.31 4.89
N LEU A 399 18.36 -15.61 6.13
CA LEU A 399 17.52 -16.24 7.14
C LEU A 399 17.55 -15.43 8.44
N LEU A 400 16.45 -15.47 9.18
CA LEU A 400 16.40 -14.97 10.54
C LEU A 400 17.01 -16.00 11.50
N ALA A 401 17.98 -15.58 12.30
CA ALA A 401 18.73 -16.45 13.21
C ALA A 401 18.75 -15.91 14.65
N THR A 402 18.57 -16.81 15.62
CA THR A 402 18.73 -16.53 17.06
C THR A 402 20.15 -16.87 17.52
N HIS A 403 20.54 -16.34 18.68
CA HIS A 403 21.77 -16.69 19.39
C HIS A 403 23.04 -16.53 18.55
N ASN A 404 23.13 -15.41 17.82
CA ASN A 404 24.28 -15.14 16.97
C ASN A 404 25.48 -14.65 17.80
N GLU A 405 26.65 -15.24 17.58
CA GLU A 405 27.92 -14.80 18.16
C GLU A 405 28.46 -13.54 17.48
N LYS A 406 28.10 -13.31 16.20
CA LYS A 406 28.43 -12.10 15.43
C LYS A 406 27.88 -10.88 16.14
N ASP A 407 28.75 -9.93 16.48
CA ASP A 407 28.37 -8.63 17.02
C ASP A 407 27.69 -7.77 15.95
N PHE A 408 27.05 -6.68 16.37
CA PHE A 408 26.31 -5.80 15.45
C PHE A 408 26.53 -4.32 15.76
N HIS A 409 26.39 -3.48 14.73
CA HIS A 409 26.45 -2.04 14.88
C HIS A 409 25.05 -1.45 15.05
N ARG A 410 24.99 -0.34 15.78
CA ARG A 410 23.77 0.44 15.97
C ARG A 410 23.91 1.74 15.23
N HIS A 411 22.87 2.08 14.48
CA HIS A 411 22.85 3.30 13.68
C HIS A 411 21.99 4.35 14.38
N PRO A 412 22.60 5.35 15.07
CA PRO A 412 21.85 6.52 15.53
C PRO A 412 21.23 7.27 14.36
N ILE A 413 20.18 8.05 14.64
CA ILE A 413 19.50 8.85 13.62
C ILE A 413 20.46 9.77 12.84
N SER A 414 21.55 10.20 13.48
CA SER A 414 22.61 11.01 12.87
C SER A 414 23.30 10.32 11.70
N ASP A 415 23.39 8.98 11.69
CA ASP A 415 23.97 8.21 10.58
C ASP A 415 23.13 8.35 9.31
N PHE A 416 21.87 8.78 9.42
CA PHE A 416 20.96 8.98 8.31
C PHE A 416 20.80 10.46 7.93
N SER A 417 21.42 11.38 8.67
CA SER A 417 21.14 12.81 8.61
C SER A 417 21.27 13.44 7.22
N GLU A 418 22.20 12.96 6.39
CA GLU A 418 22.39 13.44 5.02
C GLU A 418 21.16 13.23 4.11
N TRP A 419 20.32 12.24 4.45
CA TRP A 419 19.13 11.88 3.67
C TRP A 419 17.82 12.30 4.36
N ILE A 420 17.87 12.82 5.58
CA ILE A 420 16.69 13.31 6.29
C ILE A 420 16.39 14.73 5.80
N PRO A 421 15.19 15.00 5.26
CA PRO A 421 14.81 16.36 4.90
C PRO A 421 14.90 17.29 6.12
N THR A 422 15.48 18.47 5.95
CA THR A 422 15.78 19.42 7.04
C THR A 422 14.56 19.84 7.85
N HIS A 423 13.36 19.83 7.25
CA HIS A 423 12.10 20.15 7.93
C HIS A 423 11.57 19.01 8.83
N ILE A 424 12.20 17.84 8.82
CA ILE A 424 11.81 16.66 9.62
C ILE A 424 12.89 16.32 10.67
N ALA A 425 14.13 16.79 10.49
CA ALA A 425 15.31 16.36 11.25
C ALA A 425 15.27 16.60 12.77
N GLY A 426 14.32 17.38 13.30
CA GLY A 426 14.18 17.65 14.74
C GLY A 426 13.05 16.89 15.45
N ASP A 427 12.11 16.30 14.70
CA ASP A 427 10.82 15.88 15.26
C ASP A 427 10.61 14.37 15.27
N ILE A 428 11.63 13.58 14.89
CA ILE A 428 11.51 12.13 14.76
C ILE A 428 11.97 11.47 16.07
N PRO A 429 11.06 10.90 16.87
CA PRO A 429 11.46 10.08 18.01
C PRO A 429 12.18 8.84 17.49
N TYR A 430 13.46 8.71 17.83
CA TYR A 430 14.33 7.64 17.38
C TYR A 430 15.13 7.08 18.58
N ASP A 431 15.05 5.78 18.78
CA ASP A 431 15.71 5.07 19.89
C ASP A 431 16.64 3.99 19.34
N THR A 432 17.88 3.93 19.83
CA THR A 432 18.87 2.91 19.46
C THR A 432 19.10 1.89 20.57
N SER A 433 18.20 1.83 21.55
CA SER A 433 18.26 0.85 22.63
C SER A 433 18.22 -0.57 22.04
N ALA A 434 19.11 -1.41 22.56
CA ALA A 434 19.47 -2.67 21.95
C ALA A 434 19.93 -3.66 23.01
N HIS A 435 19.69 -4.95 22.76
CA HIS A 435 20.10 -6.01 23.65
C HIS A 435 21.37 -6.70 23.13
N HIS A 436 22.51 -6.41 23.74
CA HIS A 436 23.80 -6.98 23.30
C HIS A 436 24.03 -8.43 23.76
N SER A 437 23.25 -8.97 24.70
CA SER A 437 23.42 -10.38 25.11
C SER A 437 23.09 -11.33 23.96
N VAL A 438 23.97 -12.31 23.72
CA VAL A 438 23.82 -13.36 22.71
C VAL A 438 22.52 -14.15 22.92
N ASP A 439 22.10 -14.38 24.16
CA ASP A 439 20.91 -15.18 24.47
C ASP A 439 19.61 -14.56 23.94
N TRP A 440 19.59 -13.24 23.73
CA TRP A 440 18.40 -12.52 23.29
C TRP A 440 18.54 -11.93 21.89
N ARG A 441 19.67 -12.20 21.23
CA ARG A 441 20.04 -11.57 19.97
C ARG A 441 19.36 -12.28 18.80
N VAL A 442 18.76 -11.50 17.91
CA VAL A 442 18.22 -11.95 16.63
C VAL A 442 18.86 -11.11 15.53
N LEU A 443 19.46 -11.78 14.53
CA LEU A 443 20.11 -11.14 13.38
C LEU A 443 19.71 -11.84 12.08
N VAL A 444 19.92 -11.16 10.97
CA VAL A 444 19.83 -11.74 9.63
C VAL A 444 21.18 -12.33 9.23
N GLU A 445 21.18 -13.56 8.73
CA GLU A 445 22.39 -14.26 8.31
C GLU A 445 22.25 -14.76 6.86
N GLU A 446 23.38 -14.77 6.13
CA GLU A 446 23.47 -15.47 4.86
C GLU A 446 23.32 -16.98 5.09
N ARG A 447 22.43 -17.60 4.33
CA ARG A 447 22.24 -19.04 4.32
C ARG A 447 23.46 -19.72 3.69
N THR A 448 24.32 -20.24 4.53
CA THR A 448 25.33 -21.23 4.11
C THR A 448 24.75 -22.65 4.15
N ARG A 449 25.43 -23.62 3.52
CA ARG A 449 25.01 -25.04 3.48
C ARG A 449 24.81 -25.68 4.87
N HIS A 450 25.29 -25.05 5.94
CA HIS A 450 25.24 -25.56 7.30
C HIS A 450 24.09 -24.99 8.16
N PHE A 451 23.32 -24.01 7.65
CA PHE A 451 22.25 -23.38 8.43
C PHE A 451 20.87 -23.99 8.13
N GLY A 452 20.47 -24.92 9.00
CA GLY A 452 19.14 -25.55 9.05
C GLY A 452 18.81 -26.10 10.45
N GLY A 453 19.44 -25.56 11.49
CA GLY A 453 19.33 -26.05 12.87
C GLY A 453 18.32 -25.26 13.73
N LYS A 454 18.35 -25.53 15.04
CA LYS A 454 17.46 -24.87 16.02
C LYS A 454 17.48 -23.34 15.95
N ARG A 455 18.66 -22.74 15.69
CA ARG A 455 18.87 -21.28 15.63
C ARG A 455 18.07 -20.56 14.54
N THR A 456 17.67 -21.24 13.47
CA THR A 456 16.88 -20.65 12.38
C THR A 456 15.46 -21.21 12.31
N SER A 457 15.03 -21.88 13.38
CA SER A 457 13.72 -22.52 13.47
C SER A 457 12.74 -21.65 14.23
N TRP A 458 11.63 -21.33 13.59
CA TRP A 458 10.58 -20.43 14.07
C TRP A 458 9.20 -21.08 13.98
N GLU A 459 8.27 -20.58 14.78
CA GLU A 459 6.85 -20.93 14.78
C GLU A 459 6.01 -19.64 14.70
N ILE A 460 4.94 -19.69 13.90
CA ILE A 460 3.96 -18.60 13.81
C ILE A 460 2.76 -19.00 14.67
N VAL A 461 2.50 -18.23 15.71
CA VAL A 461 1.42 -18.51 16.68
C VAL A 461 0.29 -17.52 16.43
N ALA A 462 -0.88 -18.01 16.05
CA ALA A 462 -2.06 -17.17 15.85
C ALA A 462 -2.48 -16.52 17.17
N VAL A 463 -2.98 -15.28 17.10
CA VAL A 463 -3.59 -14.60 18.24
C VAL A 463 -5.01 -15.15 18.40
N SER A 464 -5.25 -15.85 19.51
CA SER A 464 -6.54 -16.49 19.85
C SER A 464 -7.60 -15.52 20.32
#